data_AF-A0A432RT32-F1
#
_entry.id   AF-A0A432RT32-F1
#
_cell.length_a   1.000
_cell.length_b   1.000
_cell.length_c   1.000
_cell.angle_alpha   90.00
_cell.angle_beta   90.00
_cell.angle_gamma   90.00
#
_symmetry.space_group_name_H-M   'P 1'
#
loop_
_entity.id
_entity.type
_entity.pdbx_description
1 polymer ?
#
loop_
_entity_poly.entity_id
_entity_poly.type
_entity_poly.pdbx_seq_one_letter_code
_entity_poly.pdbx_strand_id
1 'polypeptide(L)'
;MRKIFLLMFLAVISIFTEAKTISLFSPNKKIEVKIKTDNNLSYEVYYDGNKVINTSKISLTINDKILGKNPRLQKKKVKHISEVLHPVVKQKSAEIENDYNLLTLSFKGYDVQFVAYNDAIAWRFITHMPGSAIVNSELAEFNLGYNAKVWFPEEESMMTHQERNYIETE
;
A
#
# COMPACT_ATOMS: atom_id res chain seq x y z
N MET A 1 6.69 52.30 1.67
CA MET A 1 7.48 51.41 0.79
C MET A 1 8.11 50.22 1.54
N ARG A 2 8.74 50.41 2.72
CA ARG A 2 9.35 49.33 3.52
C ARG A 2 8.38 48.22 4.01
N LYS A 3 7.09 48.55 4.22
CA LYS A 3 6.06 47.58 4.64
C LYS A 3 5.52 46.70 3.48
N ILE A 4 5.56 47.21 2.24
CA ILE A 4 5.13 46.46 1.04
C ILE A 4 6.16 45.39 0.66
N PHE A 5 7.45 45.72 0.79
CA PHE A 5 8.52 44.73 0.63
C PHE A 5 8.45 43.59 1.66
N LEU A 6 8.03 43.88 2.90
CA LEU A 6 7.88 42.87 3.95
C LEU A 6 6.69 41.94 3.70
N LEU A 7 5.57 42.46 3.16
CA LEU A 7 4.42 41.64 2.73
C LEU A 7 4.74 40.78 1.50
N MET A 8 5.57 41.28 0.58
CA MET A 8 6.00 40.53 -0.61
C MET A 8 7.00 39.42 -0.25
N PHE A 9 7.81 39.60 0.81
CA PHE A 9 8.73 38.57 1.31
C PHE A 9 8.01 37.45 2.07
N LEU A 10 6.89 37.76 2.75
CA LEU A 10 6.09 36.76 3.48
C LEU A 10 5.24 35.88 2.56
N ALA A 11 4.92 36.34 1.34
CA ALA A 11 4.15 35.58 0.34
C ALA A 11 4.98 34.50 -0.39
N VAL A 12 6.31 34.60 -0.37
CA VAL A 12 7.21 33.66 -1.08
C VAL A 12 7.54 32.42 -0.23
N ILE A 13 7.22 32.42 1.08
CA ILE A 13 7.30 31.23 1.93
C ILE A 13 5.99 30.43 1.81
N SER A 14 5.54 30.20 0.58
CA SER A 14 4.64 29.10 0.31
C SER A 14 5.50 27.84 0.36
N ILE A 15 5.54 27.21 1.53
CA ILE A 15 6.27 25.98 1.79
C ILE A 15 5.77 24.94 0.78
N PHE A 16 6.59 24.62 -0.23
CA PHE A 16 6.42 23.42 -1.01
C PHE A 16 6.54 22.25 -0.03
N THR A 17 5.39 21.75 0.42
CA THR A 17 5.31 20.48 1.13
C THR A 17 5.45 19.41 0.06
N GLU A 18 6.70 19.05 -0.24
CA GLU A 18 6.98 17.97 -1.17
C GLU A 18 6.37 16.69 -0.59
N ALA A 19 5.43 16.09 -1.35
CA ALA A 19 4.83 14.83 -0.99
C ALA A 19 5.94 13.79 -0.79
N LYS A 20 6.08 13.27 0.44
CA LYS A 20 7.08 12.24 0.75
C LYS A 20 6.70 10.96 0.01
N THR A 21 7.30 10.77 -1.15
CA THR A 21 7.29 9.51 -1.88
C THR A 21 8.36 8.60 -1.29
N ILE A 22 7.97 7.37 -0.95
CA ILE A 22 8.84 6.36 -0.33
C ILE A 22 8.89 5.17 -1.27
N SER A 23 10.08 4.83 -1.76
CA SER A 23 10.29 3.63 -2.57
C SER A 23 10.64 2.42 -1.70
N LEU A 24 10.05 1.27 -2.05
CA LEU A 24 10.41 -0.06 -1.59
C LEU A 24 10.73 -0.91 -2.83
N PHE A 25 11.91 -1.54 -2.86
CA PHE A 25 12.32 -2.41 -3.96
C PHE A 25 12.26 -3.87 -3.55
N SER A 26 11.99 -4.78 -4.48
CA SER A 26 12.25 -6.21 -4.32
C SER A 26 13.75 -6.49 -4.16
N PRO A 27 14.16 -7.67 -3.65
CA PRO A 27 15.56 -8.08 -3.57
C PRO A 27 16.32 -7.96 -4.91
N ASN A 28 15.71 -8.38 -6.02
CA ASN A 28 16.28 -8.28 -7.36
C ASN A 28 16.08 -6.91 -8.03
N LYS A 29 15.43 -5.96 -7.34
CA LYS A 29 15.13 -4.58 -7.79
C LYS A 29 14.25 -4.45 -9.04
N LYS A 30 13.64 -5.54 -9.53
CA LYS A 30 12.70 -5.48 -10.65
C LYS A 30 11.37 -4.87 -10.27
N ILE A 31 10.91 -5.10 -9.04
CA ILE A 31 9.68 -4.50 -8.52
C ILE A 31 10.05 -3.28 -7.68
N GLU A 32 9.38 -2.16 -7.96
CA GLU A 32 9.39 -0.97 -7.11
C GLU A 32 7.96 -0.62 -6.71
N VAL A 33 7.73 -0.49 -5.40
CA VAL A 33 6.51 0.09 -4.84
C VAL A 33 6.81 1.51 -4.42
N LYS A 34 6.07 2.50 -4.96
CA LYS A 34 6.15 3.90 -4.54
C LYS A 34 4.96 4.23 -3.67
N ILE A 35 5.20 4.50 -2.40
CA ILE A 35 4.17 4.83 -1.41
C ILE A 35 4.15 6.35 -1.20
N LYS A 36 2.97 6.96 -1.27
CA LYS A 36 2.76 8.39 -0.99
C LYS A 36 1.90 8.54 0.28
N THR A 37 2.27 9.50 1.13
CA THR A 37 1.62 9.74 2.43
C THR A 37 1.13 11.19 2.55
N ASP A 38 0.59 11.77 1.48
CA ASP A 38 0.18 13.17 1.43
C ASP A 38 -1.24 13.39 2.00
N ASN A 39 -2.23 13.54 1.12
CA ASN A 39 -3.64 13.63 1.45
C ASN A 39 -4.21 12.25 1.77
N ASN A 40 -3.74 11.21 1.07
CA ASN A 40 -4.14 9.83 1.30
C ASN A 40 -2.94 8.91 1.20
N LEU A 41 -2.96 7.82 1.96
CA LEU A 41 -2.03 6.72 1.76
C LEU A 41 -2.35 6.06 0.42
N SER A 42 -1.39 6.12 -0.49
CA SER A 42 -1.53 5.53 -1.83
C SER A 42 -0.24 4.86 -2.26
N TYR A 43 -0.35 3.97 -3.23
CA TYR A 43 0.78 3.27 -3.78
C TYR A 43 0.71 3.20 -5.31
N GLU A 44 1.87 3.05 -5.93
CA GLU A 44 2.07 2.70 -7.33
C GLU A 44 3.03 1.52 -7.37
N VAL A 45 2.87 0.63 -8.36
CA VAL A 45 3.79 -0.49 -8.56
C VAL A 45 4.40 -0.42 -9.95
N TYR A 46 5.70 -0.62 -10.00
CA TYR A 46 6.50 -0.69 -11.22
C TYR A 46 7.17 -2.07 -11.31
N TYR A 47 7.22 -2.63 -12.51
CA TYR A 47 7.98 -3.84 -12.85
C TYR A 47 8.94 -3.53 -14.00
N ASP A 48 10.24 -3.72 -13.78
CA ASP A 48 11.32 -3.38 -14.72
C ASP A 48 11.15 -1.95 -15.29
N GLY A 49 10.78 -1.00 -14.41
CA GLY A 49 10.57 0.42 -14.76
C GLY A 49 9.21 0.75 -15.39
N ASN A 50 8.39 -0.25 -15.74
CA ASN A 50 7.07 -0.05 -16.31
C ASN A 50 6.01 0.01 -15.20
N LYS A 51 5.16 1.03 -15.21
CA LYS A 51 4.06 1.17 -14.24
C LYS A 51 2.99 0.11 -14.53
N VAL A 52 2.76 -0.79 -13.58
CA VAL A 52 1.76 -1.87 -13.67
C VAL A 52 0.53 -1.62 -12.80
N ILE A 53 0.67 -0.87 -11.70
CA ILE A 53 -0.44 -0.38 -10.89
C ILE A 53 -0.33 1.15 -10.82
N ASN A 54 -1.37 1.84 -11.30
CA ASN A 54 -1.52 3.29 -11.18
C ASN A 54 -1.76 3.70 -9.74
N THR A 55 -1.70 5.01 -9.46
CA THR A 55 -1.91 5.53 -8.11
C THR A 55 -3.20 4.98 -7.52
N SER A 56 -3.07 4.15 -6.49
CA SER A 56 -4.18 3.41 -5.87
C SER A 56 -4.18 3.69 -4.38
N LYS A 57 -5.33 4.09 -3.84
CA LYS A 57 -5.46 4.44 -2.42
C LYS A 57 -5.74 3.20 -1.58
N ILE A 58 -5.23 3.24 -0.36
CA ILE A 58 -5.56 2.26 0.68
C ILE A 58 -5.96 2.98 1.96
N SER A 59 -7.05 2.56 2.59
CA SER A 59 -7.50 3.11 3.87
C SER A 59 -8.36 2.10 4.62
N LEU A 60 -8.34 2.18 5.96
CA LEU A 60 -9.15 1.33 6.82
C LEU A 60 -10.01 2.22 7.73
N THR A 61 -11.33 2.08 7.64
CA THR A 61 -12.26 2.73 8.56
C THR A 61 -12.53 1.79 9.73
N ILE A 62 -12.12 2.19 10.92
CA ILE A 62 -12.18 1.39 12.14
C ILE A 62 -12.63 2.26 13.32
N ASN A 63 -13.65 1.81 14.04
CA ASN A 63 -14.30 2.58 15.11
C ASN A 63 -14.59 4.04 14.67
N ASP A 64 -15.14 4.20 13.45
CA ASP A 64 -15.47 5.47 12.79
C ASP A 64 -14.27 6.41 12.53
N LYS A 65 -13.04 5.89 12.61
CA LYS A 65 -11.80 6.61 12.27
C LYS A 65 -11.18 6.05 11.00
N ILE A 66 -10.73 6.93 10.11
CA ILE A 66 -10.12 6.53 8.83
C ILE A 66 -8.59 6.53 8.96
N LEU A 67 -7.98 5.34 8.97
CA LEU A 67 -6.54 5.15 8.84
C LEU A 67 -6.15 5.34 7.38
N GLY A 68 -5.04 6.02 7.11
CA GLY A 68 -4.59 6.35 5.75
C GLY A 68 -5.14 7.67 5.18
N LYS A 69 -6.05 8.38 5.86
CA LYS A 69 -6.48 9.74 5.48
C LYS A 69 -5.62 10.81 6.17
N ASN A 70 -5.09 11.76 5.41
CA ASN A 70 -4.13 12.79 5.83
C ASN A 70 -3.02 12.23 6.76
N PRO A 71 -2.36 11.12 6.38
CA PRO A 71 -1.50 10.38 7.28
C PRO A 71 -0.22 11.17 7.58
N ARG A 72 0.10 11.35 8.86
CA ARG A 72 1.36 11.99 9.28
C ARG A 72 2.38 10.92 9.65
N LEU A 73 3.30 10.63 8.74
CA LEU A 73 4.36 9.65 8.96
C LEU A 73 5.25 10.05 10.15
N GLN A 74 5.35 9.18 11.15
CA GLN A 74 6.21 9.38 12.31
C GLN A 74 7.56 8.69 12.16
N LYS A 75 7.55 7.48 11.60
CA LYS A 75 8.76 6.66 11.45
C LYS A 75 8.67 5.77 10.21
N LYS A 76 9.82 5.54 9.60
CA LYS A 76 10.04 4.56 8.53
C LYS A 76 11.07 3.54 8.99
N LYS A 77 10.84 2.26 8.75
CA LYS A 77 11.84 1.19 8.93
C LYS A 77 11.81 0.25 7.74
N VAL A 78 12.98 -0.09 7.22
CA VAL A 78 13.14 -1.11 6.17
C VAL A 78 13.93 -2.27 6.75
N LYS A 79 13.55 -3.50 6.41
CA LYS A 79 14.26 -4.73 6.77
C LYS A 79 14.28 -5.67 5.56
N HIS A 80 15.42 -6.29 5.30
CA HIS A 80 15.51 -7.45 4.41
C HIS A 80 15.30 -8.72 5.23
N ILE A 81 14.47 -9.63 4.72
CA ILE A 81 14.15 -10.93 5.35
C ILE A 81 14.46 -12.00 4.30
N SER A 82 15.28 -12.97 4.69
CA SER A 82 15.66 -14.12 3.88
C SER A 82 15.69 -15.34 4.80
N GLU A 83 14.74 -16.24 4.63
CA GLU A 83 14.60 -17.45 5.44
C GLU A 83 13.96 -18.58 4.61
N VAL A 84 14.03 -19.81 5.11
CA VAL A 84 13.34 -20.95 4.50
C VAL A 84 12.23 -21.40 5.44
N LEU A 85 11.02 -21.48 4.93
CA LEU A 85 9.85 -21.97 5.67
C LEU A 85 9.62 -23.45 5.36
N HIS A 86 9.27 -24.21 6.40
CA HIS A 86 8.89 -25.62 6.29
C HIS A 86 7.41 -25.77 6.69
N PRO A 87 6.47 -25.77 5.72
CA PRO A 87 5.05 -25.89 6.03
C PRO A 87 4.73 -27.21 6.73
N VAL A 88 3.90 -27.15 7.78
CA VAL A 88 3.43 -28.35 8.49
C VAL A 88 2.65 -29.26 7.55
N VAL A 89 1.76 -28.66 6.74
CA VAL A 89 1.04 -29.35 5.66
C VAL A 89 1.61 -28.87 4.33
N LYS A 90 2.28 -29.76 3.63
CA LYS A 90 2.88 -29.49 2.32
C LYS A 90 1.79 -29.52 1.26
N GLN A 91 1.66 -28.45 0.48
CA GLN A 91 0.77 -28.40 -0.67
C GLN A 91 1.57 -28.67 -1.95
N LYS A 92 2.30 -27.65 -2.43
CA LYS A 92 3.11 -27.73 -3.65
C LYS A 92 4.60 -28.02 -3.38
N SER A 93 5.13 -27.54 -2.26
CA SER A 93 6.55 -27.62 -1.91
C SER A 93 6.75 -28.02 -0.45
N ALA A 94 7.86 -28.72 -0.15
CA ALA A 94 8.27 -29.04 1.21
C ALA A 94 9.01 -27.90 1.91
N GLU A 95 9.62 -27.03 1.12
CA GLU A 95 10.37 -25.85 1.55
C GLU A 95 9.93 -24.65 0.71
N ILE A 96 9.84 -23.47 1.33
CA ILE A 96 9.49 -22.22 0.66
C ILE A 96 10.56 -21.19 0.99
N GLU A 97 11.27 -20.71 -0.04
CA GLU A 97 12.18 -19.57 0.09
C GLU A 97 11.37 -18.30 0.34
N ASN A 98 11.61 -17.65 1.47
CA ASN A 98 10.93 -16.44 1.89
C ASN A 98 11.94 -15.28 1.88
N ASP A 99 12.13 -14.68 0.69
CA ASP A 99 13.09 -13.61 0.45
C ASP A 99 12.40 -12.31 -0.02
N TYR A 100 12.44 -11.27 0.82
CA TYR A 100 11.74 -10.01 0.55
C TYR A 100 12.28 -8.82 1.34
N ASN A 101 11.92 -7.63 0.88
CA ASN A 101 12.09 -6.39 1.65
C ASN A 101 10.77 -5.97 2.28
N LEU A 102 10.81 -5.67 3.58
CA LEU A 102 9.70 -5.17 4.39
C LEU A 102 9.90 -3.70 4.72
N LEU A 103 8.93 -2.86 4.36
CA LEU A 103 8.81 -1.48 4.78
C LEU A 103 7.72 -1.35 5.84
N THR A 104 8.06 -0.87 7.03
CA THR A 104 7.10 -0.45 8.05
C THR A 104 7.01 1.06 8.08
N LEU A 105 5.82 1.59 7.84
CA LEU A 105 5.46 3.00 8.00
C LEU A 105 4.63 3.16 9.26
N SER A 106 5.14 3.90 10.24
CA SER A 106 4.45 4.13 11.50
C SER A 106 3.77 5.49 11.52
N PHE A 107 2.51 5.47 11.94
CA PHE A 107 1.65 6.62 12.12
C PHE A 107 1.14 6.65 13.57
N LYS A 108 0.42 7.70 13.93
CA LYS A 108 -0.17 7.80 15.27
C LYS A 108 -1.23 6.72 15.46
N GLY A 109 -0.90 5.68 16.24
CA GLY A 109 -1.83 4.62 16.67
C GLY A 109 -1.94 3.41 15.73
N TYR A 110 -1.18 3.37 14.63
CA TYR A 110 -1.17 2.25 13.69
C TYR A 110 0.11 2.28 12.83
N ASP A 111 0.45 1.12 12.28
CA ASP A 111 1.46 0.97 11.22
C ASP A 111 0.81 0.47 9.93
N VAL A 112 1.49 0.71 8.81
CA VAL A 112 1.25 0.00 7.55
C VAL A 112 2.54 -0.67 7.12
N GLN A 113 2.47 -1.97 6.88
CA GLN A 113 3.59 -2.74 6.37
C GLN A 113 3.38 -3.00 4.88
N PHE A 114 4.42 -2.75 4.09
CA PHE A 114 4.52 -3.15 2.69
C PHE A 114 5.63 -4.18 2.54
N VAL A 115 5.37 -5.21 1.75
CA VAL A 115 6.33 -6.24 1.41
C VAL A 115 6.52 -6.26 -0.10
N ALA A 116 7.78 -6.36 -0.55
CA ALA A 116 8.15 -6.56 -1.94
C ALA A 116 9.01 -7.83 -2.06
N TYR A 117 8.42 -8.87 -2.65
CA TYR A 117 9.09 -10.07 -3.15
C TYR A 117 9.60 -9.81 -4.57
N ASN A 118 10.35 -10.76 -5.13
CA ASN A 118 10.80 -10.70 -6.53
C ASN A 118 9.67 -10.85 -7.56
N ASP A 119 8.51 -11.37 -7.12
CA ASP A 119 7.35 -11.74 -7.94
C ASP A 119 6.00 -11.25 -7.38
N ALA A 120 5.99 -10.59 -6.22
CA ALA A 120 4.77 -10.15 -5.56
C ALA A 120 4.96 -8.90 -4.70
N ILE A 121 3.85 -8.21 -4.45
CA ILE A 121 3.76 -7.14 -3.46
C ILE A 121 2.57 -7.41 -2.53
N ALA A 122 2.68 -7.00 -1.28
CA ALA A 122 1.58 -7.09 -0.32
C ALA A 122 1.62 -5.91 0.65
N TRP A 123 0.49 -5.63 1.30
CA TRP A 123 0.44 -4.72 2.44
C TRP A 123 -0.51 -5.22 3.51
N ARG A 124 -0.37 -4.66 4.72
CA ARG A 124 -1.34 -4.82 5.80
C ARG A 124 -1.32 -3.63 6.76
N PHE A 125 -2.48 -3.33 7.33
CA PHE A 125 -2.61 -2.44 8.48
C PHE A 125 -2.31 -3.21 9.78
N ILE A 126 -1.58 -2.58 10.70
CA ILE A 126 -1.36 -3.06 12.06
C ILE A 126 -1.90 -1.98 12.99
N THR A 127 -2.90 -2.29 13.79
CA THR A 127 -3.50 -1.32 14.71
C THR A 127 -2.93 -1.49 16.10
N HIS A 128 -2.75 -0.38 16.82
CA HIS A 128 -2.32 -0.36 18.23
C HIS A 128 -3.48 0.07 19.14
N MET A 129 -4.72 -0.15 18.71
CA MET A 129 -5.90 0.24 19.48
C MET A 129 -6.13 -0.73 20.64
N PRO A 130 -6.36 -0.22 21.86
CA PRO A 130 -6.77 -1.07 22.97
C PRO A 130 -8.25 -1.46 22.85
N GLY A 131 -8.60 -2.64 23.37
CA GLY A 131 -10.00 -3.09 23.46
C GLY A 131 -10.57 -3.58 22.12
N SER A 132 -11.87 -3.39 21.93
CA SER A 132 -12.58 -3.85 20.72
C SER A 132 -12.30 -2.97 19.50
N ALA A 133 -12.15 -3.64 18.36
CA ALA A 133 -11.92 -3.05 17.06
C ALA A 133 -13.04 -3.48 16.10
N ILE A 134 -13.87 -2.55 15.69
CA ILE A 134 -14.90 -2.76 14.66
C ILE A 134 -14.38 -2.14 13.36
N VAL A 135 -14.10 -2.97 12.38
CA VAL A 135 -13.78 -2.52 11.03
C VAL A 135 -15.09 -2.20 10.31
N ASN A 136 -15.31 -0.92 10.02
CA ASN A 136 -16.51 -0.45 9.33
C ASN A 136 -16.39 -0.66 7.81
N SER A 137 -15.21 -0.39 7.23
CA SER A 137 -14.94 -0.55 5.81
C SER A 137 -13.45 -0.53 5.51
N GLU A 138 -13.07 -1.07 4.35
CA GLU A 138 -11.74 -0.95 3.77
C GLU A 138 -11.86 -0.36 2.36
N LEU A 139 -10.98 0.59 2.05
CA LEU A 139 -10.70 1.00 0.67
C LEU A 139 -9.40 0.32 0.26
N ALA A 140 -9.48 -0.55 -0.75
CA ALA A 140 -8.33 -1.18 -1.39
C ALA A 140 -8.50 -1.01 -2.90
N GLU A 141 -7.91 0.03 -3.46
CA GLU A 141 -7.95 0.27 -4.91
C GLU A 141 -6.86 -0.54 -5.60
N PHE A 142 -7.17 -1.02 -6.81
CA PHE A 142 -6.23 -1.65 -7.73
C PHE A 142 -6.41 -1.01 -9.11
N ASN A 143 -5.88 0.21 -9.28
CA ASN A 143 -6.06 0.97 -10.51
C ASN A 143 -5.14 0.41 -11.60
N LEU A 144 -5.63 -0.60 -12.32
CA LEU A 144 -4.95 -1.17 -13.47
C LEU A 144 -4.91 -0.15 -14.63
N GLY A 145 -3.95 -0.28 -15.55
CA GLY A 145 -3.92 0.55 -16.76
C GLY A 145 -5.15 0.34 -17.64
N TYR A 146 -5.46 1.30 -18.52
CA TYR A 146 -6.69 1.32 -19.36
C TYR A 146 -6.92 0.08 -20.25
N ASN A 147 -5.90 -0.76 -20.47
CA ASN A 147 -5.99 -1.94 -21.35
C ASN A 147 -5.83 -3.27 -20.57
N ALA A 148 -6.03 -3.26 -19.25
CA ALA A 148 -5.93 -4.47 -18.46
C ALA A 148 -7.14 -5.37 -18.70
N LYS A 149 -6.88 -6.61 -19.09
CA LYS A 149 -7.89 -7.67 -19.17
C LYS A 149 -7.98 -8.36 -17.82
N VAL A 150 -9.19 -8.46 -17.27
CA VAL A 150 -9.42 -9.17 -16.01
C VAL A 150 -10.24 -10.42 -16.28
N TRP A 151 -9.78 -11.54 -15.74
CA TRP A 151 -10.54 -12.78 -15.65
C TRP A 151 -11.14 -12.83 -14.25
N PHE A 152 -12.45 -12.59 -14.13
CA PHE A 152 -13.12 -12.45 -12.84
C PHE A 152 -14.29 -13.43 -12.71
N PRO A 153 -14.34 -14.23 -11.64
CA PRO A 153 -15.48 -15.09 -11.34
C PRO A 153 -16.54 -14.27 -10.57
N GLU A 154 -17.37 -13.51 -11.29
CA GLU A 154 -18.37 -12.63 -10.67
C GLU A 154 -19.41 -13.40 -9.86
N GLU A 155 -19.73 -12.89 -8.67
CA GLU A 155 -20.72 -13.46 -7.76
C GLU A 155 -21.95 -12.56 -7.63
N GLU A 156 -23.12 -13.18 -7.51
CA GLU A 156 -24.41 -12.49 -7.47
C GLU A 156 -24.74 -11.94 -6.07
N SER A 157 -24.12 -12.49 -5.01
CA SER A 157 -24.39 -12.07 -3.62
C SER A 157 -23.26 -12.45 -2.66
N MET A 158 -23.34 -11.92 -1.43
CA MET A 158 -22.44 -12.28 -0.34
C MET A 158 -22.61 -13.73 0.17
N MET A 159 -23.77 -14.35 -0.09
CA MET A 159 -23.97 -15.78 0.16
C MET A 159 -23.60 -16.54 -1.12
N THR A 160 -22.32 -16.91 -1.21
CA THR A 160 -21.69 -17.50 -2.40
C THR A 160 -21.12 -18.88 -2.09
N HIS A 161 -21.09 -19.75 -3.10
CA HIS A 161 -20.39 -21.03 -3.09
C HIS A 161 -18.95 -20.94 -3.66
N GLN A 162 -18.59 -19.83 -4.32
CA GLN A 162 -17.29 -19.56 -4.93
C GLN A 162 -16.87 -20.53 -6.06
N GLU A 163 -17.84 -21.07 -6.80
CA GLU A 163 -17.62 -22.01 -7.92
C GLU A 163 -18.15 -21.43 -9.25
N ARG A 164 -17.76 -20.19 -9.58
CA ARG A 164 -18.14 -19.53 -10.84
C ARG A 164 -17.08 -19.76 -11.91
N ASN A 165 -17.51 -19.68 -13.16
CA ASN A 165 -16.58 -19.65 -14.29
C ASN A 165 -15.84 -18.30 -14.33
N TYR A 166 -14.59 -18.32 -14.77
CA TYR A 166 -13.85 -17.10 -15.06
C TYR A 166 -14.32 -16.55 -16.40
N ILE A 167 -14.78 -15.31 -16.40
CA ILE A 167 -15.21 -14.59 -17.60
C ILE A 167 -14.22 -13.45 -17.84
N GLU A 168 -13.82 -13.25 -19.10
CA GLU A 168 -13.04 -12.09 -19.49
C GLU A 168 -13.95 -10.85 -19.46
N THR A 169 -13.52 -9.83 -18.72
CA THR A 169 -14.20 -8.53 -18.68
C THR A 169 -14.07 -7.82 -20.03
N GLU A 170 -15.18 -7.25 -20.53
CA GLU A 170 -15.24 -6.45 -21.77
C GLU A 170 -14.53 -5.09 -21.65
#